data_AF-P0A181-F1
#
_entry.id   AF-P0A181-F1
#
_cell.length_a   1.000
_cell.length_b   1.000
_cell.length_c   1.000
_cell.angle_alpha   90.00
_cell.angle_beta   90.00
_cell.angle_gamma   90.00
#
_symmetry.space_group_name_H-M   'P 1'
#
loop_
_entity.id
_entity.type
_entity.pdbx_description
1 polymer ?
#
loop_
_entity_poly.entity_id
_entity_poly.type
_entity_poly.pdbx_seq_one_letter_code
_entity_poly.pdbx_strand_id
1 'polypeptide(L)' 'MSAVAGCTATTDPGWEVDAFGGVSSLCQPMEADLYGCSDPCWWPAQVPDMMSTYQDWNAQASNSAEDWRNLGTVFPKDK' A
#
# COMPACT_ATOMS: atom_id res chain seq x y z
N MET A 1 -6.16 16.24 -13.01
CA MET A 1 -5.30 15.24 -13.67
C MET A 1 -6.18 14.05 -14.01
N SER A 2 -6.08 13.49 -15.22
CA SER A 2 -6.68 12.18 -15.47
C SER A 2 -5.85 11.16 -14.71
N ALA A 3 -6.46 10.44 -13.77
CA ALA A 3 -5.78 9.35 -13.08
C ALA A 3 -5.52 8.19 -14.06
N VAL A 4 -4.46 7.42 -13.81
CA VAL A 4 -4.19 6.17 -14.54
C VAL A 4 -5.12 5.09 -14.01
N ALA A 5 -5.79 4.37 -14.91
CA ALA A 5 -6.67 3.27 -14.51
C ALA A 5 -5.87 2.19 -13.75
N GLY A 6 -6.34 1.86 -12.54
CA GLY A 6 -5.67 0.93 -11.62
C GLY A 6 -4.90 1.60 -10.48
N CYS A 7 -4.67 2.91 -10.55
CA CYS A 7 -4.00 3.67 -9.48
C CYS A 7 -5.00 4.44 -8.62
N THR A 8 -4.60 4.79 -7.39
CA THR A 8 -5.42 5.64 -6.52
C THR A 8 -5.48 7.07 -7.05
N ALA A 9 -6.64 7.70 -6.91
CA ALA A 9 -6.82 9.15 -7.09
C ALA A 9 -6.88 9.91 -5.76
N THR A 10 -6.88 9.20 -4.62
CA THR A 10 -6.86 9.77 -3.27
C THR A 10 -5.41 9.99 -2.86
N THR A 11 -4.94 11.24 -2.89
CA THR A 11 -3.52 11.60 -2.73
C THR A 11 -3.19 12.13 -1.32
N ASP A 12 -3.15 11.23 -0.33
CA ASP A 12 -2.82 11.53 1.09
C ASP A 12 -1.59 10.77 1.63
N PRO A 13 -0.35 10.95 1.11
CA PRO A 13 0.03 11.72 -0.06
C PRO A 13 -0.24 10.99 -1.39
N GLY A 14 -0.57 9.70 -1.35
CA GLY A 14 -0.90 8.85 -2.50
C GLY A 14 -0.22 7.48 -2.39
N TRP A 15 -0.49 6.59 -3.34
CA TRP A 15 0.19 5.29 -3.43
C TRP A 15 1.09 5.20 -4.66
N GLU A 16 0.57 5.46 -5.87
CA GLU A 16 1.38 5.45 -7.09
C GLU A 16 1.99 6.80 -7.46
N VAL A 17 1.27 7.89 -7.20
CA VAL A 17 1.65 9.26 -7.55
C VAL A 17 1.18 10.19 -6.44
N ASP A 18 2.02 11.15 -6.07
CA ASP A 18 1.65 12.17 -5.08
C ASP A 18 0.72 13.26 -5.67
N ALA A 19 0.14 14.09 -4.80
CA ALA A 19 -0.71 15.21 -5.20
C ALA A 19 -0.03 16.20 -6.17
N PHE A 20 1.30 16.21 -6.24
CA PHE A 20 2.10 17.07 -7.08
C PHE A 20 2.42 16.45 -8.45
N GLY A 21 1.91 15.24 -8.73
CA GLY A 21 2.14 14.52 -9.97
C GLY A 21 3.51 13.85 -10.05
N GLY A 22 4.22 13.74 -8.91
CA GLY A 22 5.51 13.09 -8.79
C GLY A 22 5.46 11.90 -7.83
N VAL A 23 6.62 11.55 -7.27
CA VAL A 23 6.77 10.49 -6.25
C VAL A 23 7.52 10.98 -5.02
N SER A 24 7.90 12.26 -4.99
CA SER A 24 8.79 12.81 -3.97
C SER A 24 8.10 13.05 -2.64
N SER A 25 6.78 13.24 -2.65
CA SER A 25 5.97 13.41 -1.44
C SER A 25 5.33 12.12 -0.96
N LEU A 26 5.48 11.01 -1.70
CA LEU A 26 5.22 9.69 -1.16
C LEU A 26 6.24 9.36 -0.07
N CYS A 27 5.96 8.39 0.79
CA CYS A 27 6.90 8.03 1.85
C CYS A 27 8.21 7.46 1.31
N GLN A 28 9.30 7.83 1.99
CA GLN A 28 10.67 7.54 1.62
C GLN A 28 11.36 6.79 2.78
N PRO A 29 11.55 5.46 2.69
CA PRO A 29 11.07 4.56 1.64
C PRO A 29 9.55 4.29 1.78
N MET A 30 8.95 3.64 0.78
CA MET A 30 7.51 3.33 0.76
C MET A 30 7.10 2.47 1.97
N GLU A 31 7.97 1.56 2.42
CA GLU A 31 7.76 0.69 3.58
C GLU A 31 7.49 1.45 4.89
N ALA A 32 7.87 2.74 4.97
CA ALA A 32 7.58 3.60 6.12
C ALA A 32 6.09 4.00 6.21
N ASP A 33 5.36 3.95 5.10
CA ASP A 33 3.92 4.24 5.02
C ASP A 33 3.05 3.01 4.93
N LEU A 34 3.65 1.88 4.56
CA LEU A 34 2.92 0.67 4.21
C LEU A 34 1.85 0.29 5.24
N TYR A 35 2.20 0.31 6.53
CA TYR A 35 1.25 0.01 7.60
C TYR A 35 0.36 1.19 7.97
N GLY A 36 0.82 2.44 7.74
CA GLY A 36 -0.05 3.62 7.77
C GLY A 36 -1.16 3.57 6.73
N CYS A 37 -0.91 2.93 5.58
CA CYS A 37 -1.92 2.67 4.57
C CYS A 37 -2.77 1.42 4.89
N SER A 38 -2.12 0.33 5.30
CA SER A 38 -2.77 -0.98 5.46
C SER A 38 -3.66 -1.06 6.71
N ASP A 39 -3.20 -0.55 7.86
CA ASP A 39 -3.94 -0.61 9.13
C ASP A 39 -5.32 0.05 9.05
N PRO A 40 -5.47 1.26 8.46
CA PRO A 40 -6.76 1.94 8.38
C PRO A 40 -7.55 1.68 7.07
N CYS A 41 -7.12 0.74 6.22
CA CYS A 41 -7.70 0.56 4.87
C CYS A 41 -7.62 1.84 4.00
N TRP A 42 -6.49 2.56 3.97
CA TRP A 42 -6.45 3.87 3.29
C TRP A 42 -6.53 3.76 1.76
N TRP A 43 -5.79 2.82 1.16
CA TRP A 43 -5.85 2.49 -0.26
C TRP A 43 -6.18 1.00 -0.49
N PRO A 44 -7.39 0.53 -0.15
CA PRO A 44 -7.72 -0.90 -0.10
C PRO A 44 -7.73 -1.57 -1.48
N ALA A 45 -7.79 -0.79 -2.56
CA ALA A 45 -7.68 -1.29 -3.93
C ALA A 45 -6.23 -1.62 -4.33
N GLN A 46 -5.24 -1.03 -3.65
CA GLN A 46 -3.81 -1.18 -3.94
C GLN A 46 -3.08 -1.96 -2.84
N VAL A 47 -3.41 -1.69 -1.58
CA VAL A 47 -2.75 -2.22 -0.39
C VAL A 47 -3.75 -3.08 0.38
N PRO A 48 -3.41 -4.35 0.67
CA PRO A 48 -4.26 -5.22 1.49
C PRO A 48 -4.57 -4.58 2.84
N ASP A 49 -5.85 -4.53 3.18
CA ASP A 49 -6.30 -3.86 4.39
C ASP A 49 -6.28 -4.79 5.61
N MET A 50 -5.62 -4.34 6.69
CA MET A 50 -5.52 -5.10 7.94
C MET A 50 -6.64 -4.77 8.94
N MET A 51 -7.45 -3.73 8.72
CA MET A 51 -8.61 -3.45 9.57
C MET A 51 -9.71 -4.51 9.45
N SER A 52 -9.94 -5.02 8.24
CA SER A 52 -11.12 -5.83 7.94
C SER A 52 -10.80 -7.12 7.17
N THR A 53 -10.28 -7.02 5.93
CA THR A 53 -10.24 -8.15 4.99
C THR A 53 -9.02 -9.06 5.17
N TYR A 54 -7.84 -8.48 5.41
CA TYR A 54 -6.56 -9.18 5.43
C TYR A 54 -5.83 -8.93 6.76
N GLN A 55 -6.49 -9.21 7.89
CA GLN A 55 -6.02 -8.87 9.24
C GLN A 55 -4.62 -9.40 9.60
N ASP A 56 -4.22 -10.53 9.01
CA ASP A 56 -2.91 -11.17 9.24
C ASP A 56 -1.88 -10.89 8.12
N TRP A 57 -2.12 -9.89 7.26
CA TRP A 57 -1.29 -9.68 6.07
C TRP A 57 0.20 -9.45 6.36
N ASN A 58 0.52 -8.75 7.46
CA ASN A 58 1.90 -8.51 7.90
C ASN A 58 2.38 -9.48 9.00
N ALA A 59 1.70 -10.62 9.23
CA ALA A 59 2.00 -11.52 10.34
C ALA A 59 3.44 -12.07 10.34
N GLN A 60 4.09 -12.14 9.17
CA GLN A 60 5.49 -12.54 8.99
C GLN A 60 6.42 -11.36 8.66
N ALA A 61 5.92 -10.12 8.79
CA ALA A 61 6.60 -8.92 8.33
C ALA A 61 6.49 -7.76 9.31
N SER A 62 6.37 -7.99 10.63
CA SER A 62 6.15 -6.90 11.61
C SER A 62 7.18 -5.76 11.53
N ASN A 63 8.40 -6.04 11.03
CA ASN A 63 9.39 -5.02 10.66
C ASN A 63 9.42 -4.82 9.14
N SER A 64 8.65 -3.85 8.61
CA SER A 64 8.61 -3.58 7.16
C SER A 64 9.98 -3.19 6.58
N ALA A 65 10.89 -2.62 7.36
CA ALA A 65 12.21 -2.22 6.88
C ALA A 65 13.11 -3.42 6.51
N GLU A 66 12.89 -4.58 7.15
CA GLU A 66 13.74 -5.77 7.00
C GLU A 66 12.98 -6.94 6.34
N ASP A 67 11.71 -7.13 6.71
CA ASP A 67 10.90 -8.29 6.38
C ASP A 67 9.88 -8.04 5.25
N TRP A 68 10.01 -6.94 4.49
CA TRP A 68 9.08 -6.59 3.40
C TRP A 68 8.88 -7.70 2.36
N ARG A 69 9.85 -8.61 2.22
CA ARG A 69 9.76 -9.78 1.31
C ARG A 69 8.66 -10.77 1.70
N ASN A 70 8.24 -10.77 2.96
CA ASN A 70 7.23 -11.68 3.47
C ASN A 70 5.79 -11.18 3.21
N LEU A 71 5.63 -9.99 2.62
CA LEU A 71 4.34 -9.43 2.24
C LEU A 71 3.86 -10.02 0.91
N GLY A 72 2.85 -10.87 0.98
CA GLY A 72 2.29 -11.56 -0.20
C GLY A 72 1.28 -10.72 -0.98
N THR A 73 1.12 -10.99 -2.28
CA THR A 73 -0.01 -10.47 -3.06
C THR A 73 -1.30 -11.19 -2.67
N VAL A 74 -2.41 -10.47 -2.58
CA VAL A 74 -3.71 -11.04 -2.18
C VAL A 74 -4.60 -11.48 -3.34
N PHE A 75 -4.29 -11.07 -4.57
CA PHE A 75 -5.05 -11.51 -5.73
C PHE A 75 -4.85 -13.02 -5.96
N PRO A 76 -5.92 -13.84 -5.97
CA PRO A 76 -5.81 -15.29 -6.15
C PRO A 76 -5.50 -15.61 -7.61
N LYS A 77 -4.20 -15.61 -7.97
CA LYS A 77 -3.77 -16.03 -9.30
C LYS A 77 -4.09 -17.50 -9.53
N ASP A 78 -4.66 -17.79 -10.70
CA ASP A 78 -4.74 -19.15 -11.22
C ASP A 78 -3.33 -19.77 -11.26
N LYS A 79 -3.26 -21.07 -10.97
CA LYS A 79 -2.02 -21.85 -10.93
C LYS A 79 -1.59 -22.30 -12.32
#